data_AF-A0A9X0R4Y1-F1
#
_entry.id   AF-A0A9X0R4Y1-F1
#
_cell.length_a   1.000
_cell.length_b   1.000
_cell.length_c   1.000
_cell.angle_alpha   90.00
_cell.angle_beta   90.00
_cell.angle_gamma   90.00
#
_symmetry.space_group_name_H-M   'P 1'
#
loop_
_entity.id
_entity.type
_entity.pdbx_description
1 polymer ?
#
loop_
_entity_poly.entity_id
_entity_poly.type
_entity_poly.pdbx_seq_one_letter_code
_entity_poly.pdbx_strand_id
1 'polypeptide(L)'
;MMLSDLSALLASGHGEDPTDAVLAENLLAKPSVRARAAALVRLRELYGVGSDAPVGVALRRLWPRDPEGRPILALLCALARDPLLRDGAAAVLDAPLGTQVRWSTIAAVVEALNPGRLSDTTAKSMAQNAASSWTQAGFLKGAVRKERVRARATPVAAAYAALLASLCGFGGARLLSSRWLDVLDRPVEDRLSLLRQAEGLGLARVRSAGDVLEIDVRRPLADALGVPGLVHG
;
A
#
# COMPACT_ATOMS: atom_id res chain seq x y z
N MET A 1 -6.93 3.01 6.43
CA MET A 1 -6.42 1.63 6.31
C MET A 1 -6.75 0.88 7.58
N MET A 2 -6.87 -0.45 7.52
CA MET A 2 -7.29 -1.29 8.63
C MET A 2 -6.17 -2.29 8.99
N LEU A 3 -5.00 -1.77 9.37
CA LEU A 3 -3.79 -2.60 9.48
C LEU A 3 -3.91 -3.70 10.53
N SER A 4 -4.46 -3.38 11.71
CA SER A 4 -4.69 -4.36 12.77
C SER A 4 -5.63 -5.48 12.32
N ASP A 5 -6.73 -5.11 11.67
CA ASP A 5 -7.75 -6.05 11.22
C ASP A 5 -7.24 -6.92 10.07
N LEU A 6 -6.51 -6.32 9.12
CA LEU A 6 -5.84 -7.07 8.05
C LEU A 6 -4.80 -8.03 8.63
N SER A 7 -4.02 -7.59 9.62
CA SER A 7 -3.02 -8.43 10.29
C SER A 7 -3.67 -9.63 10.98
N ALA A 8 -4.74 -9.40 11.74
CA ALA A 8 -5.49 -10.47 12.42
C ALA A 8 -6.09 -11.45 11.40
N LEU A 9 -6.71 -10.93 10.34
CA LEU A 9 -7.31 -11.75 9.29
C LEU A 9 -6.26 -12.61 8.58
N LEU A 10 -5.15 -12.02 8.13
CA LEU A 10 -4.13 -12.79 7.41
C LEU A 10 -3.36 -13.76 8.32
N ALA A 11 -3.20 -13.44 9.61
CA ALA A 11 -2.63 -14.36 10.58
C ALA A 11 -3.52 -15.59 10.83
N SER A 12 -4.83 -15.45 10.67
CA SER A 12 -5.78 -16.55 10.83
C SER A 12 -5.84 -17.52 9.64
N GLY A 13 -5.25 -17.17 8.50
CA GLY A 13 -5.33 -17.98 7.27
C GLY A 13 -6.62 -17.76 6.45
N HIS A 14 -7.62 -17.04 6.95
CA HIS A 14 -8.89 -16.78 6.25
C HIS A 14 -8.84 -15.65 5.21
N GLY A 15 -7.67 -15.37 4.62
CA GLY A 15 -7.53 -14.29 3.63
C GLY A 15 -8.23 -14.56 2.29
N GLU A 16 -8.41 -15.84 1.93
CA GLU A 16 -9.06 -16.30 0.69
C GLU A 16 -10.58 -16.47 0.84
N ASP A 17 -11.06 -16.79 2.04
CA ASP A 17 -12.48 -16.69 2.40
C ASP A 17 -12.65 -16.15 3.82
N PRO A 18 -12.78 -14.81 3.96
CA PRO A 18 -12.87 -14.16 5.27
C PRO A 18 -14.30 -14.15 5.84
N THR A 19 -15.30 -14.66 5.13
CA THR A 19 -16.71 -14.35 5.40
C THR A 19 -17.16 -14.84 6.77
N ASP A 20 -17.02 -16.14 7.03
CA ASP A 20 -17.50 -16.75 8.29
C ASP A 20 -16.64 -16.31 9.48
N ALA A 21 -15.32 -16.32 9.32
CA ALA A 21 -14.38 -15.88 10.36
C ALA A 21 -14.68 -14.45 10.83
N VAL A 22 -15.03 -13.53 9.92
CA VAL A 22 -15.33 -12.13 10.30
C VAL A 22 -16.76 -11.98 10.83
N LEU A 23 -17.76 -12.59 10.18
CA LEU A 23 -19.17 -12.35 10.51
C LEU A 23 -19.67 -13.22 11.67
N ALA A 24 -19.44 -14.53 11.59
CA ALA A 24 -19.92 -15.50 12.57
C ALA A 24 -19.00 -15.54 13.80
N GLU A 25 -17.69 -15.72 13.59
CA GLU A 25 -16.72 -15.93 14.66
C GLU A 25 -16.20 -14.64 15.31
N ASN A 26 -16.51 -13.48 14.73
CA ASN A 26 -16.04 -12.17 15.19
C ASN A 26 -14.52 -12.08 15.34
N LEU A 27 -13.76 -12.66 14.41
CA LEU A 27 -12.28 -12.69 14.43
C LEU A 27 -11.66 -11.31 14.71
N LEU A 28 -12.30 -10.23 14.24
CA LEU A 28 -11.81 -8.85 14.36
C LEU A 28 -12.27 -8.13 15.65
N ALA A 29 -12.90 -8.86 16.58
CA ALA A 29 -13.44 -8.37 17.85
C ALA A 29 -14.29 -7.09 17.71
N LYS A 30 -15.19 -7.05 16.71
CA LYS A 30 -16.06 -5.89 16.50
C LYS A 30 -17.24 -5.90 17.47
N PRO A 31 -17.69 -4.71 17.93
CA PRO A 31 -18.68 -4.61 19.02
C PRO A 31 -20.11 -4.98 18.60
N SER A 32 -20.39 -5.09 17.30
CA SER A 32 -21.73 -5.41 16.79
C SER A 32 -21.67 -6.13 15.44
N VAL A 33 -22.74 -6.82 15.08
CA VAL A 33 -22.91 -7.47 13.76
C VAL A 33 -22.74 -6.46 12.62
N ARG A 34 -23.32 -5.26 12.77
CA ARG A 34 -23.16 -4.17 11.78
C ARG A 34 -21.69 -3.75 11.62
N ALA A 35 -20.94 -3.66 12.73
CA ALA A 35 -19.52 -3.33 12.68
C ALA A 35 -18.67 -4.44 12.05
N ARG A 36 -19.02 -5.73 12.26
CA ARG A 36 -18.39 -6.86 11.56
C ARG A 36 -18.60 -6.78 10.05
N ALA A 37 -19.84 -6.56 9.62
CA ALA A 37 -20.20 -6.43 8.21
C ALA A 37 -19.46 -5.25 7.54
N ALA A 38 -19.45 -4.08 8.19
CA ALA A 38 -18.74 -2.91 7.68
C ALA A 38 -17.22 -3.14 7.58
N ALA A 39 -16.62 -3.84 8.56
CA ALA A 39 -15.20 -4.17 8.53
C ALA A 39 -14.87 -5.13 7.38
N LEU A 40 -15.68 -6.17 7.16
CA LEU A 40 -15.50 -7.10 6.05
C LEU A 40 -15.56 -6.38 4.69
N VAL A 41 -16.57 -5.53 4.48
CA VAL A 41 -16.70 -4.71 3.26
C VAL A 41 -15.44 -3.88 3.05
N ARG A 42 -14.98 -3.18 4.09
CA ARG A 42 -13.82 -2.30 3.96
C ARG A 42 -12.51 -3.05 3.74
N LEU A 43 -12.33 -4.23 4.32
CA LEU A 43 -11.18 -5.09 4.05
C LEU A 43 -11.18 -5.57 2.58
N ARG A 44 -12.34 -5.95 2.03
CA ARG A 44 -12.51 -6.32 0.62
C ARG A 44 -12.19 -5.15 -0.31
N GLU A 45 -12.73 -3.97 -0.01
CA GLU A 45 -12.46 -2.75 -0.77
C GLU A 45 -10.98 -2.40 -0.80
N LEU A 46 -10.31 -2.38 0.37
CA LEU A 46 -8.92 -1.90 0.48
C LEU A 46 -7.88 -2.93 0.05
N TYR A 47 -8.13 -4.23 0.26
CA TYR A 47 -7.09 -5.25 0.15
C TYR A 47 -7.46 -6.41 -0.77
N GLY A 48 -8.70 -6.47 -1.26
CA GLY A 48 -9.15 -7.57 -2.10
C GLY A 48 -9.11 -8.93 -1.40
N VAL A 49 -9.28 -8.98 -0.07
CA VAL A 49 -9.47 -10.25 0.65
C VAL A 49 -10.72 -10.95 0.12
N GLY A 50 -10.72 -12.27 0.03
CA GLY A 50 -11.83 -12.99 -0.60
C GLY A 50 -11.92 -12.86 -2.13
N SER A 51 -10.89 -12.28 -2.78
CA SER A 51 -10.84 -12.12 -4.23
C SER A 51 -9.52 -12.67 -4.80
N ASP A 52 -9.60 -13.17 -6.03
CA ASP A 52 -8.47 -13.64 -6.84
C ASP A 52 -7.80 -12.52 -7.66
N ALA A 53 -8.17 -11.26 -7.40
CA ALA A 53 -7.53 -10.11 -8.03
C ALA A 53 -5.99 -10.16 -7.78
N PRO A 54 -5.15 -10.19 -8.82
CA PRO A 54 -3.72 -10.50 -8.68
C PRO A 54 -2.97 -9.61 -7.69
N VAL A 55 -3.31 -8.31 -7.61
CA VAL A 55 -2.72 -7.36 -6.64
C VAL A 55 -3.02 -7.77 -5.20
N GLY A 56 -4.27 -8.16 -4.89
CA GLY A 56 -4.67 -8.61 -3.56
C GLY A 56 -4.05 -9.95 -3.20
N VAL A 57 -3.98 -10.89 -4.16
CA VAL A 57 -3.29 -12.18 -3.98
C VAL A 57 -1.81 -11.95 -3.69
N ALA A 58 -1.13 -11.09 -4.45
CA ALA A 58 0.28 -10.77 -4.25
C ALA A 58 0.54 -10.19 -2.84
N LEU A 59 -0.31 -9.26 -2.37
CA LEU A 59 -0.25 -8.78 -0.98
C LEU A 59 -0.31 -9.94 0.02
N ARG A 60 -1.30 -10.83 -0.10
CA ARG A 60 -1.49 -11.97 0.83
C ARG A 60 -0.28 -12.91 0.83
N ARG A 61 0.32 -13.17 -0.34
CA ARG A 61 1.48 -14.07 -0.50
C ARG A 61 2.79 -13.44 -0.03
N LEU A 62 2.94 -12.12 -0.12
CA LEU A 62 4.10 -11.38 0.41
C LEU A 62 4.01 -11.15 1.93
N TRP A 63 2.79 -11.06 2.48
CA TRP A 63 2.54 -10.78 3.90
C TRP A 63 3.31 -11.65 4.93
N PRO A 64 3.41 -12.98 4.77
CA PRO A 64 4.19 -13.81 5.70
C PRO A 64 5.71 -13.67 5.50
N ARG A 65 6.16 -13.23 4.31
CA ARG A 65 7.59 -13.12 3.96
C ARG A 65 8.26 -11.86 4.49
N ASP A 66 7.47 -10.84 4.82
CA ASP A 66 8.01 -9.54 5.22
C ASP A 66 7.22 -8.90 6.40
N PRO A 67 7.41 -9.40 7.64
CA PRO A 67 6.75 -8.84 8.81
C PRO A 67 7.03 -7.34 9.02
N GLU A 68 8.25 -6.88 8.71
CA GLU A 68 8.66 -5.49 8.88
C GLU A 68 8.01 -4.56 7.86
N GLY A 69 7.83 -5.01 6.60
CA GLY A 69 7.22 -4.20 5.55
C GLY A 69 5.69 -4.28 5.44
N ARG A 70 5.02 -5.10 6.26
CA ARG A 70 3.53 -5.19 6.31
C ARG A 70 2.81 -3.84 6.28
N PRO A 71 3.23 -2.80 7.03
CA PRO A 71 2.57 -1.51 7.00
C PRO A 71 2.61 -0.85 5.61
N ILE A 72 3.76 -0.93 4.92
CA ILE A 72 3.94 -0.38 3.58
C ILE A 72 3.20 -1.24 2.54
N LEU A 73 3.24 -2.57 2.65
CA LEU A 73 2.49 -3.46 1.77
C LEU A 73 0.98 -3.18 1.83
N ALA A 74 0.44 -3.01 3.04
CA ALA A 74 -0.96 -2.62 3.25
C ALA A 74 -1.26 -1.25 2.65
N LEU A 75 -0.39 -0.26 2.88
CA LEU A 75 -0.58 1.08 2.32
C LEU A 75 -0.56 1.07 0.79
N LEU A 76 0.39 0.38 0.16
CA LEU A 76 0.50 0.25 -1.29
C LEU A 76 -0.77 -0.36 -1.90
N CYS A 77 -1.30 -1.43 -1.30
CA CYS A 77 -2.54 -2.05 -1.77
C CYS A 77 -3.74 -1.11 -1.61
N ALA A 78 -3.83 -0.41 -0.47
CA ALA A 78 -4.88 0.59 -0.24
C ALA A 78 -4.78 1.74 -1.24
N LEU A 79 -3.58 2.26 -1.52
CA LEU A 79 -3.34 3.27 -2.55
C LEU A 79 -3.74 2.77 -3.94
N ALA A 80 -3.53 1.48 -4.26
CA ALA A 80 -3.97 0.88 -5.52
C ALA A 80 -5.49 0.81 -5.69
N ARG A 81 -6.26 0.81 -4.60
CA ARG A 81 -7.70 0.54 -4.62
C ARG A 81 -8.58 1.70 -4.14
N ASP A 82 -7.99 2.71 -3.49
CA ASP A 82 -8.67 3.91 -2.97
C ASP A 82 -8.12 5.18 -3.65
N PRO A 83 -8.81 5.72 -4.68
CA PRO A 83 -8.36 6.91 -5.40
C PRO A 83 -8.20 8.14 -4.51
N LEU A 84 -9.11 8.37 -3.55
CA LEU A 84 -9.03 9.56 -2.68
C LEU A 84 -7.80 9.50 -1.76
N LEU A 85 -7.46 8.32 -1.24
CA LEU A 85 -6.21 8.13 -0.49
C LEU A 85 -4.98 8.41 -1.35
N ARG A 86 -5.02 7.99 -2.63
CA ARG A 86 -3.93 8.20 -3.60
C ARG A 86 -3.77 9.67 -3.98
N ASP A 87 -4.87 10.36 -4.23
CA ASP A 87 -4.88 11.78 -4.61
C ASP A 87 -4.29 12.64 -3.48
N GLY A 88 -4.58 12.30 -2.22
CA GLY A 88 -4.02 12.99 -1.06
C GLY A 88 -2.56 12.62 -0.71
N ALA A 89 -1.92 11.69 -1.44
CA ALA A 89 -0.61 11.16 -1.06
C ALA A 89 0.51 12.21 -1.07
N ALA A 90 0.45 13.16 -2.02
CA ALA A 90 1.44 14.24 -2.13
C ALA A 90 1.56 15.08 -0.86
N ALA A 91 0.44 15.32 -0.15
CA ALA A 91 0.44 16.06 1.10
C ALA A 91 1.29 15.43 2.22
N VAL A 92 1.58 14.12 2.12
CA VAL A 92 2.41 13.39 3.09
C VAL A 92 3.79 13.11 2.52
N LEU A 93 3.87 12.57 1.31
CA LEU A 93 5.13 12.14 0.70
C LEU A 93 6.08 13.31 0.47
N ASP A 94 5.54 14.46 0.06
CA ASP A 94 6.33 15.65 -0.31
C ASP A 94 6.58 16.57 0.91
N ALA A 95 5.97 16.27 2.07
CA ALA A 95 6.21 17.01 3.30
C ALA A 95 7.64 16.76 3.80
N PRO A 96 8.40 17.80 4.22
CA PRO A 96 9.72 17.60 4.80
C PRO A 96 9.65 16.83 6.12
N LEU A 97 10.67 16.01 6.39
CA LEU A 97 10.79 15.29 7.65
C LEU A 97 10.79 16.26 8.85
N GLY A 98 10.17 15.85 9.95
CA GLY A 98 10.05 16.65 11.18
C GLY A 98 8.96 17.72 11.13
N THR A 99 8.34 17.97 9.97
CA THR A 99 7.26 18.96 9.86
C THR A 99 5.91 18.40 10.26
N GLN A 100 4.99 19.28 10.64
CA GLN A 100 3.62 18.89 10.95
C GLN A 100 2.82 18.72 9.63
N VAL A 101 2.23 17.53 9.44
CA VAL A 101 1.24 17.31 8.38
C VAL A 101 -0.15 17.44 8.98
N ARG A 102 -0.94 18.39 8.49
CA ARG A 102 -2.32 18.59 8.95
C ARG A 102 -3.28 17.83 8.05
N TRP A 103 -4.35 17.28 8.62
CA TRP A 103 -5.41 16.65 7.83
C TRP A 103 -6.01 17.65 6.81
N SER A 104 -6.08 18.94 7.15
CA SER A 104 -6.57 19.98 6.24
C SER A 104 -5.71 20.12 4.99
N THR A 105 -4.40 19.86 5.07
CA THR A 105 -3.50 19.84 3.91
C THR A 105 -3.84 18.67 2.98
N ILE A 106 -4.12 17.50 3.54
CA ILE A 106 -4.57 16.33 2.76
C ILE A 106 -5.90 16.63 2.07
N ALA A 107 -6.87 17.20 2.80
CA ALA A 107 -8.17 17.58 2.25
C ALA A 107 -8.04 18.58 1.09
N ALA A 108 -7.19 19.60 1.23
CA ALA A 108 -6.97 20.61 0.20
C ALA A 108 -6.36 20.02 -1.08
N VAL A 109 -5.41 19.07 -0.97
CA VAL A 109 -4.84 18.38 -2.13
C VAL A 109 -5.89 17.52 -2.84
N VAL A 110 -6.72 16.80 -2.09
CA VAL A 110 -7.81 15.99 -2.68
C VAL A 110 -8.83 16.87 -3.38
N GLU A 111 -9.24 17.99 -2.76
CA GLU A 111 -10.20 18.94 -3.35
C GLU A 111 -9.67 19.58 -4.64
N ALA A 112 -8.38 19.93 -4.68
CA ALA A 112 -7.75 20.48 -5.88
C ALA A 112 -7.78 19.50 -7.08
N LEU A 113 -7.72 18.19 -6.82
CA LEU A 113 -7.81 17.13 -7.83
C LEU A 113 -9.27 16.73 -8.13
N ASN A 114 -10.20 17.02 -7.21
CA ASN A 114 -11.60 16.59 -7.26
C ASN A 114 -12.57 17.73 -6.88
N PRO A 115 -12.60 18.87 -7.61
CA PRO A 115 -13.34 20.05 -7.16
C PRO A 115 -14.84 19.78 -6.97
N GLY A 116 -15.38 20.16 -5.82
CA GLY A 116 -16.81 20.07 -5.48
C GLY A 116 -17.35 18.65 -5.31
N ARG A 117 -16.48 17.62 -5.26
CA ARG A 117 -16.89 16.21 -5.16
C ARG A 117 -17.30 15.79 -3.76
N LEU A 118 -16.75 16.42 -2.73
CA LEU A 118 -16.97 16.06 -1.33
C LEU A 118 -17.57 17.23 -0.57
N SER A 119 -18.51 16.95 0.35
CA SER A 119 -18.91 17.93 1.36
C SER A 119 -17.80 18.13 2.38
N ASP A 120 -17.77 19.28 3.05
CA ASP A 120 -16.76 19.60 4.09
C ASP A 120 -16.65 18.53 5.17
N THR A 121 -17.78 17.95 5.58
CA THR A 121 -17.81 16.89 6.60
C THR A 121 -17.16 15.60 6.08
N THR A 122 -17.46 15.22 4.84
CA THR A 122 -16.88 14.04 4.19
C THR A 122 -15.38 14.24 3.93
N ALA A 123 -14.98 15.40 3.44
CA ALA A 123 -13.59 15.77 3.19
C ALA A 123 -12.77 15.71 4.49
N LYS A 124 -13.29 16.27 5.59
CA LYS A 124 -12.65 16.20 6.91
C LYS A 124 -12.47 14.76 7.38
N SER A 125 -13.53 13.94 7.34
CA SER A 125 -13.47 12.54 7.79
C SER A 125 -12.49 11.72 6.94
N MET A 126 -12.57 11.85 5.61
CA MET A 126 -11.66 11.20 4.66
C MET A 126 -10.20 11.58 4.96
N ALA A 127 -9.90 12.87 5.13
CA ALA A 127 -8.53 13.32 5.36
C ALA A 127 -7.97 12.90 6.72
N GLN A 128 -8.80 12.83 7.78
CA GLN A 128 -8.40 12.28 9.07
C GLN A 128 -8.12 10.77 8.99
N ASN A 129 -8.94 10.02 8.25
CA ASN A 129 -8.73 8.60 7.99
C ASN A 129 -7.48 8.34 7.13
N ALA A 130 -7.21 9.21 6.15
CA ALA A 130 -5.97 9.19 5.37
C ALA A 130 -4.76 9.43 6.28
N ALA A 131 -4.77 10.50 7.09
CA ALA A 131 -3.69 10.76 8.05
C ALA A 131 -3.45 9.60 9.02
N SER A 132 -4.50 8.94 9.49
CA SER A 132 -4.40 7.71 10.29
C SER A 132 -3.73 6.57 9.52
N SER A 133 -4.07 6.40 8.24
CA SER A 133 -3.45 5.38 7.37
C SER A 133 -1.94 5.61 7.21
N TRP A 134 -1.55 6.84 6.89
CA TRP A 134 -0.14 7.22 6.80
C TRP A 134 0.61 7.09 8.13
N THR A 135 -0.07 7.29 9.27
CA THR A 135 0.49 7.02 10.60
C THR A 135 0.75 5.52 10.79
N GLN A 136 -0.24 4.68 10.51
CA GLN A 136 -0.11 3.22 10.66
C GLN A 136 0.96 2.65 9.71
N ALA A 137 1.16 3.26 8.55
CA ALA A 137 2.20 2.90 7.58
C ALA A 137 3.61 3.40 7.93
N GLY A 138 3.76 4.19 9.00
CA GLY A 138 5.06 4.68 9.49
C GLY A 138 5.56 5.96 8.85
N PHE A 139 4.73 6.71 8.13
CA PHE A 139 5.09 8.01 7.53
C PHE A 139 4.79 9.18 8.45
N LEU A 140 3.88 9.00 9.40
CA LEU A 140 3.52 10.00 10.39
C LEU A 140 3.63 9.39 11.80
N LYS A 141 4.01 10.19 12.80
CA LYS A 141 3.90 9.83 14.22
C LYS A 141 3.02 10.82 14.99
N GLY A 142 2.54 10.40 16.15
CA GLY A 142 1.66 11.19 17.02
C GLY A 142 0.17 10.91 16.77
N ALA A 143 -0.68 11.27 17.74
CA ALA A 143 -2.12 11.01 17.69
C ALA A 143 -2.91 12.20 17.10
N VAL A 144 -2.75 13.38 17.69
CA VAL A 144 -3.44 14.62 17.27
C VAL A 144 -2.56 15.45 16.35
N ARG A 145 -1.33 15.75 16.81
CA ARG A 145 -0.30 16.42 16.01
C ARG A 145 0.49 15.36 15.26
N LYS A 146 0.26 15.26 13.95
CA LYS A 146 0.97 14.34 13.07
C LYS A 146 2.28 14.97 12.58
N GLU A 147 3.40 14.36 12.93
CA GLU A 147 4.72 14.78 12.47
C GLU A 147 5.22 13.81 11.40
N ARG A 148 5.76 14.35 10.31
CA ARG A 148 6.35 13.57 9.21
C ARG A 148 7.62 12.88 9.69
N VAL A 149 7.65 11.55 9.56
CA VAL A 149 8.79 10.69 9.91
C VAL A 149 9.10 9.74 8.78
N ARG A 150 10.35 9.29 8.70
CA ARG A 150 10.78 8.41 7.62
C ARG A 150 10.23 7.00 7.79
N ALA A 151 9.51 6.50 6.79
CA ALA A 151 9.01 5.13 6.77
C ALA A 151 10.16 4.12 6.57
N ARG A 152 9.96 2.89 7.07
CA ARG A 152 10.94 1.80 6.93
C ARG A 152 10.62 0.95 5.71
N ALA A 153 11.26 1.25 4.59
CA ALA A 153 11.18 0.42 3.38
C ALA A 153 11.95 -0.89 3.51
N THR A 154 11.43 -1.92 2.85
CA THR A 154 12.01 -3.26 2.74
C THR A 154 12.17 -3.63 1.26
N PRO A 155 13.04 -4.61 0.92
CA PRO A 155 13.16 -5.11 -0.45
C PRO A 155 11.83 -5.66 -1.00
N VAL A 156 11.07 -6.35 -0.15
CA VAL A 156 9.75 -6.90 -0.51
C VAL A 156 8.74 -5.80 -0.80
N ALA A 157 8.70 -4.73 0.00
CA ALA A 157 7.89 -3.55 -0.29
C ALA A 157 8.31 -2.86 -1.60
N ALA A 158 9.61 -2.83 -1.92
CA ALA A 158 10.10 -2.28 -3.18
C ALA A 158 9.65 -3.09 -4.39
N ALA A 159 9.70 -4.43 -4.33
CA ALA A 159 9.16 -5.29 -5.38
C ALA A 159 7.65 -5.08 -5.57
N TYR A 160 6.90 -4.97 -4.47
CA TYR A 160 5.45 -4.74 -4.55
C TYR A 160 5.10 -3.35 -5.10
N ALA A 161 5.83 -2.29 -4.71
CA ALA A 161 5.67 -0.96 -5.29
C ALA A 161 6.00 -0.96 -6.79
N ALA A 162 7.07 -1.64 -7.19
CA ALA A 162 7.46 -1.79 -8.58
C ALA A 162 6.43 -2.60 -9.40
N LEU A 163 5.80 -3.61 -8.81
CA LEU A 163 4.69 -4.33 -9.44
C LEU A 163 3.55 -3.37 -9.78
N LEU A 164 3.11 -2.57 -8.81
CA LEU A 164 2.04 -1.58 -9.02
C LEU A 164 2.43 -0.55 -10.09
N ALA A 165 3.68 -0.07 -10.06
CA ALA A 165 4.21 0.82 -11.09
C ALA A 165 4.18 0.17 -12.48
N SER A 166 4.63 -1.08 -12.59
CA SER A 166 4.63 -1.83 -13.86
C SER A 166 3.22 -2.06 -14.38
N LEU A 167 2.25 -2.36 -13.50
CA LEU A 167 0.82 -2.48 -13.84
C LEU A 167 0.24 -1.16 -14.38
N CYS A 168 0.76 -0.02 -13.91
CA CYS A 168 0.42 1.30 -14.45
C CYS A 168 1.26 1.73 -15.67
N GLY A 169 2.05 0.83 -16.27
CA GLY A 169 2.80 1.10 -17.50
C GLY A 169 4.16 1.77 -17.30
N PHE A 170 4.68 1.86 -16.06
CA PHE A 170 6.04 2.34 -15.83
C PHE A 170 7.07 1.23 -16.04
N GLY A 171 8.21 1.56 -16.67
CA GLY A 171 9.31 0.64 -16.92
C GLY A 171 10.67 1.34 -16.90
N GLY A 172 11.74 0.55 -16.78
CA GLY A 172 13.12 1.03 -16.72
C GLY A 172 13.34 2.13 -15.67
N ALA A 173 14.13 3.15 -16.00
CA ALA A 173 14.41 4.26 -15.08
C ALA A 173 13.15 5.03 -14.62
N ARG A 174 12.11 5.11 -15.45
CA ARG A 174 10.83 5.77 -15.09
C ARG A 174 10.05 5.03 -14.00
N LEU A 175 10.31 3.74 -13.80
CA LEU A 175 9.74 2.99 -12.69
C LEU A 175 10.28 3.52 -11.35
N LEU A 176 11.58 3.79 -11.27
CA LEU A 176 12.26 4.30 -10.07
C LEU A 176 11.76 5.68 -9.62
N SER A 177 11.38 6.53 -10.56
CA SER A 177 10.85 7.87 -10.32
C SER A 177 9.31 7.94 -10.24
N SER A 178 8.62 6.80 -10.30
CA SER A 178 7.15 6.78 -10.20
C SER A 178 6.65 7.09 -8.79
N ARG A 179 5.44 7.66 -8.69
CA ARG A 179 4.78 7.94 -7.39
C ARG A 179 4.52 6.67 -6.56
N TRP A 180 4.48 5.51 -7.20
CA TRP A 180 4.40 4.23 -6.48
C TRP A 180 5.65 3.95 -5.66
N LEU A 181 6.83 4.30 -6.18
CA LEU A 181 8.10 4.09 -5.50
C LEU A 181 8.46 5.20 -4.52
N ASP A 182 7.76 6.34 -4.54
CA ASP A 182 7.89 7.36 -3.50
C ASP A 182 7.42 6.84 -2.12
N VAL A 183 6.56 5.82 -2.09
CA VAL A 183 6.15 5.12 -0.86
C VAL A 183 7.31 4.29 -0.24
N LEU A 184 8.46 4.21 -0.91
CA LEU A 184 9.67 3.71 -0.26
C LEU A 184 10.31 4.77 0.65
N ASP A 185 9.95 6.04 0.51
CA ASP A 185 10.47 7.15 1.31
C ASP A 185 12.01 7.24 1.30
N ARG A 186 12.55 6.97 0.11
CA ARG A 186 13.99 6.89 -0.20
C ARG A 186 14.34 7.68 -1.45
N PRO A 187 15.59 8.17 -1.57
CA PRO A 187 16.08 8.71 -2.84
C PRO A 187 16.22 7.59 -3.89
N VAL A 188 16.39 7.95 -5.16
CA VAL A 188 16.29 7.02 -6.31
C VAL A 188 17.32 5.89 -6.25
N GLU A 189 18.54 6.22 -5.86
CA GLU A 189 19.67 5.31 -5.68
C GLU A 189 19.37 4.21 -4.63
N ASP A 190 18.74 4.58 -3.52
CA ASP A 190 18.31 3.67 -2.47
C ASP A 190 17.16 2.75 -2.97
N ARG A 191 16.27 3.27 -3.83
CA ARG A 191 15.19 2.47 -4.44
C ARG A 191 15.76 1.38 -5.35
N LEU A 192 16.77 1.70 -6.15
CA LEU A 192 17.47 0.72 -6.98
C LEU A 192 18.19 -0.34 -6.13
N SER A 193 18.83 0.08 -5.04
CA SER A 193 19.45 -0.85 -4.07
C SER A 193 18.43 -1.81 -3.47
N LEU A 194 17.25 -1.32 -3.06
CA LEU A 194 16.16 -2.17 -2.56
C LEU A 194 15.65 -3.17 -3.60
N LEU A 195 15.57 -2.77 -4.87
CA LEU A 195 15.18 -3.69 -5.95
C LEU A 195 16.23 -4.74 -6.26
N ARG A 196 17.53 -4.41 -6.15
CA ARG A 196 18.61 -5.42 -6.25
C ARG A 196 18.56 -6.41 -5.07
N GLN A 197 18.26 -5.93 -3.87
CA GLN A 197 18.02 -6.81 -2.73
C GLN A 197 16.79 -7.71 -2.96
N ALA A 198 15.74 -7.18 -3.59
CA ALA A 198 14.55 -7.95 -3.94
C ALA A 198 14.82 -8.99 -5.05
N GLU A 199 15.73 -8.71 -5.98
CA GLU A 199 16.23 -9.69 -6.94
C GLU A 199 16.92 -10.87 -6.25
N GLY A 200 17.71 -10.61 -5.20
CA GLY A 200 18.27 -11.67 -4.35
C GLY A 200 17.21 -12.55 -3.65
N LEU A 201 15.98 -12.06 -3.52
CA LEU A 201 14.81 -12.81 -3.01
C LEU A 201 13.98 -13.46 -4.13
N GLY A 202 14.39 -13.32 -5.39
CA GLY A 202 13.65 -13.80 -6.56
C GLY A 202 12.39 -12.98 -6.89
N LEU A 203 12.25 -11.77 -6.35
CA LEU A 203 11.06 -10.92 -6.51
C LEU A 203 11.21 -9.84 -7.58
N ALA A 204 12.40 -9.68 -8.14
CA ALA A 204 12.70 -8.75 -9.21
C ALA A 204 13.85 -9.29 -10.08
N ARG A 205 14.08 -8.66 -11.21
CA ARG A 205 15.26 -8.81 -12.03
C ARG A 205 15.70 -7.42 -12.49
N VAL A 206 16.95 -7.06 -12.22
CA VAL A 206 17.52 -5.74 -12.53
C VAL A 206 18.72 -5.92 -13.44
N ARG A 207 18.63 -5.41 -14.67
CA ARG A 207 19.71 -5.47 -15.65
C ARG A 207 20.15 -4.06 -16.05
N SER A 208 21.45 -3.86 -16.19
CA SER A 208 22.02 -2.61 -16.68
C SER A 208 23.01 -2.91 -17.79
N ALA A 209 22.85 -2.25 -18.93
CA ALA A 209 23.74 -2.34 -20.07
C ALA A 209 23.94 -0.93 -20.64
N GLY A 210 25.14 -0.37 -20.44
CA GLY A 210 25.37 1.06 -20.68
C GLY A 210 24.41 1.92 -19.86
N ASP A 211 23.74 2.87 -20.53
CA ASP A 211 22.76 3.76 -19.91
C ASP A 211 21.34 3.17 -19.80
N VAL A 212 21.14 1.95 -20.31
CA VAL A 212 19.83 1.29 -20.28
C VAL A 212 19.68 0.49 -18.99
N LEU A 213 18.68 0.88 -18.20
CA LEU A 213 18.23 0.14 -17.01
C LEU A 213 16.93 -0.60 -17.32
N GLU A 214 16.95 -1.91 -17.16
CA GLU A 214 15.78 -2.78 -17.28
C GLU A 214 15.41 -3.34 -15.90
N ILE A 215 14.14 -3.23 -15.54
CA ILE A 215 13.59 -3.74 -14.28
C ILE A 215 12.36 -4.58 -14.63
N ASP A 216 12.44 -5.89 -14.42
CA ASP A 216 11.31 -6.81 -14.50
C ASP A 216 10.93 -7.27 -13.10
N VAL A 217 9.65 -7.15 -12.75
CA VAL A 217 9.10 -7.60 -11.47
C VAL A 217 7.89 -8.49 -11.66
N ARG A 218 7.18 -8.40 -12.79
CA ARG A 218 5.93 -9.13 -13.01
C ARG A 218 6.19 -10.63 -13.04
N ARG A 219 7.16 -11.07 -13.85
CA ARG A 219 7.48 -12.50 -13.99
C ARG A 219 8.16 -13.07 -12.74
N PRO A 220 9.20 -12.44 -12.15
CA PRO A 220 9.77 -12.89 -10.89
C PRO A 220 8.73 -13.04 -9.77
N LEU A 221 7.84 -12.06 -9.59
CA LEU A 221 6.77 -12.15 -8.58
C LEU A 221 5.74 -13.24 -8.92
N ALA A 222 5.34 -13.39 -10.18
CA ALA A 222 4.42 -14.44 -10.59
C ALA A 222 4.95 -15.83 -10.22
N ASP A 223 6.22 -16.08 -10.54
CA ASP A 223 6.89 -17.35 -10.28
C ASP A 223 7.08 -17.56 -8.76
N ALA A 224 7.63 -16.55 -8.07
CA ALA A 224 7.94 -16.64 -6.64
C ALA A 224 6.69 -16.74 -5.75
N LEU A 225 5.55 -16.21 -6.18
CA LEU A 225 4.30 -16.20 -5.41
C LEU A 225 3.27 -17.24 -5.89
N GLY A 226 3.51 -17.87 -7.05
CA GLY A 226 2.53 -18.76 -7.68
C GLY A 226 1.29 -18.01 -8.18
N VAL A 227 1.46 -16.80 -8.73
CA VAL A 227 0.36 -15.92 -9.19
C VAL A 227 0.55 -15.59 -10.67
N PRO A 228 0.22 -16.51 -11.60
CA PRO A 228 0.46 -16.32 -13.03
C PRO A 228 -0.28 -15.10 -13.63
N GLY A 229 -1.40 -14.70 -13.01
CA GLY A 229 -2.15 -13.50 -13.40
C GLY A 229 -1.39 -12.18 -13.30
N LEU A 230 -0.20 -12.14 -12.70
CA LEU A 230 0.65 -10.93 -12.67
C LEU A 230 1.35 -10.63 -14.01
N VAL A 231 1.52 -11.63 -14.88
CA VAL A 231 2.20 -11.46 -16.19
C VAL A 231 1.21 -11.11 -17.30
N HIS A 232 0.01 -11.68 -17.23
CA HIS A 232 -0.97 -11.65 -18.33
C HIS A 232 -2.12 -10.65 -18.13
N GLY A 233 -2.03 -9.81 -17.09
CA GLY A 233 -3.03 -8.81 -16.72
C GLY A 233 -2.63 -7.36 -16.99
#